data_AF-A0A661U797-F1
#
_entry.id   AF-A0A661U797-F1
#
_cell.length_a   1.000
_cell.length_b   1.000
_cell.length_c   1.000
_cell.angle_alpha   90.00
_cell.angle_beta   90.00
_cell.angle_gamma   90.00
#
_symmetry.space_group_name_H-M   'P 1'
#
loop_
_entity.id
_entity.type
_entity.pdbx_description
1 polymer ?
#
loop_
_entity_poly.entity_id
_entity_poly.type
_entity_poly.pdbx_seq_one_letter_code
_entity_poly.pdbx_strand_id
1 'polypeptide(L)'
;MRYHLFLIVILLTTLNTSLTYERPDPLKPIRIDTVYDSSTDTNIEYSVDDTSATFSITIPETLTKDIEGERYEKIIEETPLYPSYLKAAEDSEYPVLPSIEFCSQKGKFFDDGVYSAIEVALEIGISQINEGRQAILKDMITALKPLFKQGSGRVRKAYSDALAFTSTAFLLGGGTIEELGLPDEIAKEAKKNAERFQKEELFSSKPIGFYTWTDTLRHIFVRERYLATIMDPDEPDKFALSLALCSAIDKNDTIETRIRFLNDLFSGLTNPSRYYNPEHYKETFGDCGETLEDDALFNSAHKKAKEDRMMFALIPPSMSKEVDLMYKLPVTGDIENLMPELIKAIRDGRLSLEPDEESGWYQYQQYALECLLKFNETRESSKLSVDDNYIRRLETAFASVITQARETHIKSLEKYITEAEPPPERIIEVTIYPEFTLEPMATYYLRVARGYGFLEKILNNYLDEEWYELKPLHNGKASEENLKKYLDYMKDLFYGFYIE
;
A
#
# COMPACT_ATOMS: atom_id res chain seq x y z
N MET A 1 -19.31 -54.38 14.12
CA MET A 1 -20.51 -55.26 14.09
C MET A 1 -21.73 -54.36 13.95
N ARG A 2 -22.38 -54.39 12.78
CA ARG A 2 -23.76 -53.99 12.38
C ARG A 2 -24.47 -52.84 13.14
N TYR A 3 -24.74 -51.68 12.51
CA TYR A 3 -25.86 -51.29 11.59
C TYR A 3 -27.16 -50.86 12.29
N HIS A 4 -27.59 -49.62 11.99
CA HIS A 4 -28.94 -49.11 11.63
C HIS A 4 -28.87 -47.57 11.72
N LEU A 5 -28.57 -46.80 10.67
CA LEU A 5 -29.40 -46.41 9.52
C LEU A 5 -30.81 -45.94 9.92
N PHE A 6 -30.99 -44.62 10.06
CA PHE A 6 -32.20 -43.95 9.60
C PHE A 6 -31.81 -42.73 8.77
N LEU A 7 -32.17 -42.83 7.50
CA LEU A 7 -31.94 -41.91 6.42
C LEU A 7 -33.26 -41.16 6.23
N ILE A 8 -33.29 -39.83 6.36
CA ILE A 8 -34.33 -39.02 5.72
C ILE A 8 -33.63 -38.20 4.65
N VAL A 9 -33.62 -38.77 3.45
CA VAL A 9 -33.37 -38.06 2.20
C VAL A 9 -34.70 -37.43 1.81
N ILE A 10 -34.76 -36.10 1.74
CA ILE A 10 -35.75 -35.44 0.89
C ILE A 10 -35.10 -35.27 -0.48
N LEU A 11 -35.50 -36.17 -1.36
CA LEU A 11 -35.25 -36.20 -2.79
C LEU A 11 -36.13 -35.11 -3.41
N LEU A 12 -35.53 -34.04 -3.93
CA LEU A 12 -36.17 -33.17 -4.93
C LEU A 12 -35.33 -33.21 -6.20
N THR A 13 -35.32 -34.37 -6.84
CA THR A 13 -35.14 -34.44 -8.29
C THR A 13 -36.44 -34.97 -8.89
N THR A 14 -36.87 -34.30 -9.97
CA THR A 14 -37.96 -34.59 -10.90
C THR A 14 -39.41 -34.35 -10.45
N LEU A 15 -39.79 -33.07 -10.31
CA LEU A 15 -41.13 -32.60 -10.73
C LEU A 15 -41.01 -31.22 -11.37
N ASN A 16 -41.11 -31.19 -12.70
CA ASN A 16 -41.26 -29.98 -13.49
C ASN A 16 -42.71 -29.50 -13.37
N THR A 17 -43.09 -29.05 -12.16
CA THR A 17 -44.37 -28.40 -11.90
C THR A 17 -44.06 -27.03 -11.34
N SER A 18 -44.26 -26.01 -12.17
CA SER A 18 -44.40 -24.63 -11.73
C SER A 18 -45.52 -24.54 -10.71
N LEU A 19 -45.17 -24.56 -9.41
CA LEU A 19 -46.06 -24.10 -8.36
C LEU A 19 -46.14 -22.59 -8.48
N THR A 20 -47.07 -22.10 -9.30
CA THR A 20 -47.52 -20.71 -9.26
C THR A 20 -48.18 -20.47 -7.91
N TYR A 21 -47.44 -19.85 -6.99
CA TYR A 21 -47.98 -19.29 -5.77
C TYR A 21 -48.69 -17.99 -6.12
N GLU A 22 -50.03 -17.97 -6.09
CA GLU A 22 -50.79 -16.72 -6.21
C GLU A 22 -50.87 -16.02 -4.85
N ARG A 23 -50.25 -14.84 -4.77
CA ARG A 23 -50.24 -13.99 -3.58
C ARG A 23 -51.66 -13.48 -3.29
N PRO A 24 -52.19 -13.64 -2.06
CA PRO A 24 -53.53 -13.13 -1.73
C PRO A 24 -53.60 -11.59 -1.70
N ASP A 25 -52.48 -10.91 -1.38
CA ASP A 25 -52.39 -9.45 -1.25
C ASP A 25 -50.95 -8.95 -1.49
N PRO A 26 -50.68 -8.11 -2.52
CA PRO A 26 -49.36 -7.57 -2.88
C PRO A 26 -48.72 -6.65 -1.83
N LEU A 27 -49.42 -6.34 -0.73
CA LEU A 27 -48.94 -5.47 0.34
C LEU A 27 -48.66 -6.19 1.66
N LYS A 28 -48.75 -7.53 1.70
CA LYS A 28 -48.51 -8.32 2.92
C LYS A 28 -47.23 -9.14 2.84
N PRO A 29 -46.41 -9.20 3.90
CA PRO A 29 -45.23 -10.04 3.96
C PRO A 29 -45.55 -11.50 3.62
N ILE A 30 -44.68 -12.15 2.87
CA ILE A 30 -44.78 -13.56 2.49
C ILE A 30 -44.34 -14.40 3.69
N ARG A 31 -45.26 -15.16 4.27
CA ARG A 31 -44.96 -16.11 5.35
C ARG A 31 -44.32 -17.36 4.74
N ILE A 32 -43.08 -17.65 5.13
CA ILE A 32 -42.28 -18.73 4.53
C ILE A 32 -42.44 -20.03 5.33
N ASP A 33 -42.27 -19.99 6.65
CA ASP A 33 -42.43 -21.20 7.48
C ASP A 33 -42.56 -20.89 8.99
N THR A 34 -42.71 -21.91 9.82
CA THR A 34 -42.69 -21.85 11.28
C THR A 34 -41.80 -22.96 11.81
N VAL A 35 -40.67 -22.59 12.43
CA VAL A 35 -39.69 -23.55 12.96
C VAL A 35 -39.79 -23.57 14.48
N TYR A 36 -39.93 -24.77 15.03
CA TYR A 36 -39.93 -24.99 16.47
C TYR A 36 -38.48 -24.94 16.99
N ASP A 37 -38.21 -23.97 17.86
CA ASP A 37 -36.94 -23.84 18.57
C ASP A 37 -37.04 -24.53 19.94
N SER A 38 -36.30 -25.63 20.07
CA SER A 38 -36.26 -26.44 21.28
C SER A 38 -35.42 -25.85 22.40
N SER A 39 -34.58 -24.84 22.11
CA SER A 39 -33.80 -24.13 23.13
C SER A 39 -34.62 -23.10 23.89
N THR A 40 -35.67 -22.57 23.26
CA THR A 40 -36.60 -21.59 23.82
C THR A 40 -38.01 -22.15 24.06
N ASP A 41 -38.30 -23.38 23.60
CA ASP A 41 -39.62 -24.03 23.61
C ASP A 41 -40.71 -23.17 22.93
N THR A 42 -40.34 -22.52 21.81
CA THR A 42 -41.26 -21.65 21.07
C THR A 42 -41.22 -21.93 19.57
N ASN A 43 -42.35 -21.65 18.91
CA ASN A 43 -42.43 -21.66 17.46
C ASN A 43 -42.05 -20.28 16.94
N ILE A 44 -40.96 -20.21 16.17
CA ILE A 44 -40.48 -18.99 15.53
C ILE A 44 -41.09 -18.94 14.12
N GLU A 45 -41.89 -17.91 13.85
CA GLU A 45 -42.48 -17.67 12.54
C GLU A 45 -41.51 -16.84 11.67
N TYR A 46 -41.32 -17.26 10.40
CA TYR A 46 -40.49 -16.54 9.44
C TYR A 46 -41.36 -15.91 8.34
N SER A 47 -41.16 -14.61 8.11
CA SER A 47 -41.81 -13.84 7.06
C SER A 47 -40.81 -12.96 6.32
N VAL A 48 -40.97 -12.80 5.02
CA VAL A 48 -40.20 -11.88 4.16
C VAL A 48 -41.12 -10.77 3.66
N ASP A 49 -40.79 -9.52 4.00
CA ASP A 49 -41.46 -8.34 3.46
C ASP A 49 -40.75 -7.87 2.19
N ASP A 50 -41.42 -8.01 1.05
CA ASP A 50 -40.91 -7.75 -0.30
C ASP A 50 -41.52 -6.48 -0.93
N THR A 51 -42.22 -5.66 -0.15
CA THR A 51 -42.89 -4.46 -0.66
C THR A 51 -41.88 -3.30 -0.82
N SER A 52 -41.74 -2.75 -2.05
CA SER A 52 -40.81 -1.65 -2.44
C SER A 52 -39.59 -1.51 -1.51
N ALA A 53 -38.67 -2.46 -1.65
CA ALA A 53 -37.82 -2.95 -0.57
C ALA A 53 -36.72 -1.98 -0.11
N THR A 54 -36.79 -1.58 1.16
CA THR A 54 -35.60 -1.31 1.97
C THR A 54 -35.09 -2.66 2.48
N PHE A 55 -33.84 -3.02 2.19
CA PHE A 55 -33.25 -4.29 2.66
C PHE A 55 -32.58 -4.09 4.03
N SER A 56 -32.87 -4.94 5.02
CA SER A 56 -32.25 -4.87 6.35
C SER A 56 -31.10 -5.88 6.47
N ILE A 57 -29.93 -5.41 6.89
CA ILE A 57 -28.75 -6.23 7.23
C ILE A 57 -28.62 -6.27 8.76
N THR A 58 -28.47 -7.46 9.36
CA THR A 58 -28.32 -7.64 10.81
C THR A 58 -27.24 -8.66 11.12
N ILE A 59 -26.33 -8.35 12.06
CA ILE A 59 -25.23 -9.24 12.47
C ILE A 59 -25.46 -9.75 13.91
N PRO A 60 -25.48 -11.08 14.17
CA PRO A 60 -25.62 -11.64 15.51
C PRO A 60 -24.43 -11.35 16.46
N GLU A 61 -24.65 -11.46 17.78
CA GLU A 61 -23.74 -10.96 18.83
C GLU A 61 -22.63 -11.94 19.28
N THR A 62 -22.64 -13.21 18.86
CA THR A 62 -21.70 -14.23 19.37
C THR A 62 -21.41 -15.31 18.33
N LEU A 63 -20.15 -15.49 17.90
CA LEU A 63 -19.62 -16.76 17.36
C LEU A 63 -18.08 -16.74 17.15
N THR A 64 -17.34 -17.68 17.76
CA THR A 64 -15.88 -17.82 17.59
C THR A 64 -15.48 -19.24 17.18
N LYS A 65 -14.57 -19.36 16.18
CA LYS A 65 -13.75 -20.56 15.93
C LYS A 65 -12.56 -20.30 14.99
N ASP A 66 -11.42 -20.95 15.28
CA ASP A 66 -10.11 -20.72 14.67
C ASP A 66 -9.88 -21.50 13.35
N ILE A 67 -9.20 -20.85 12.38
CA ILE A 67 -8.55 -21.50 11.23
C ILE A 67 -7.08 -21.03 11.18
N GLU A 68 -6.15 -21.97 11.05
CA GLU A 68 -4.70 -21.70 10.98
C GLU A 68 -4.28 -20.95 9.69
N GLY A 69 -3.38 -19.98 9.82
CA GLY A 69 -3.05 -18.96 8.81
C GLY A 69 -2.53 -19.46 7.44
N GLU A 70 -1.74 -20.53 7.38
CA GLU A 70 -1.21 -21.05 6.09
C GLU A 70 -2.32 -21.58 5.17
N ARG A 71 -3.41 -22.09 5.75
CA ARG A 71 -4.56 -22.59 4.98
C ARG A 71 -5.36 -21.45 4.37
N TYR A 72 -5.35 -20.27 5.00
CA TYR A 72 -6.11 -19.10 4.58
C TYR A 72 -5.49 -18.38 3.38
N GLU A 73 -4.17 -18.17 3.37
CA GLU A 73 -3.47 -17.55 2.23
C GLU A 73 -3.62 -18.38 0.95
N LYS A 74 -3.51 -19.71 1.07
CA LYS A 74 -3.69 -20.64 -0.05
C LYS A 74 -5.13 -20.65 -0.57
N ILE A 75 -6.13 -20.60 0.32
CA ILE A 75 -7.54 -20.45 -0.07
C ILE A 75 -7.72 -19.13 -0.82
N ILE A 76 -7.17 -18.02 -0.34
CA ILE A 76 -7.25 -16.76 -1.06
C ILE A 76 -6.60 -16.90 -2.42
N GLU A 77 -5.34 -17.33 -2.52
CA GLU A 77 -4.61 -17.48 -3.77
C GLU A 77 -5.38 -18.33 -4.80
N GLU A 78 -5.84 -19.52 -4.39
CA GLU A 78 -6.44 -20.54 -5.27
C GLU A 78 -7.95 -20.37 -5.50
N THR A 79 -8.67 -19.59 -4.68
CA THR A 79 -10.12 -19.39 -4.87
C THR A 79 -10.36 -18.48 -6.08
N PRO A 80 -11.04 -18.97 -7.14
CA PRO A 80 -11.41 -18.14 -8.26
C PRO A 80 -12.44 -17.08 -7.81
N LEU A 81 -12.14 -15.82 -8.08
CA LEU A 81 -13.15 -14.77 -8.10
C LEU A 81 -13.68 -14.64 -9.51
N TYR A 82 -14.97 -14.43 -9.63
CA TYR A 82 -15.64 -14.35 -10.92
C TYR A 82 -16.02 -12.91 -11.22
N PRO A 83 -15.91 -12.46 -12.49
CA PRO A 83 -16.25 -11.10 -12.89
C PRO A 83 -17.76 -10.82 -12.87
N SER A 84 -18.57 -11.87 -12.64
CA SER A 84 -20.02 -11.83 -12.54
C SER A 84 -20.55 -13.02 -11.74
N TYR A 85 -21.70 -12.88 -11.10
CA TYR A 85 -22.41 -14.00 -10.47
C TYR A 85 -22.82 -15.08 -11.46
N LEU A 86 -23.15 -14.71 -12.72
CA LEU A 86 -23.45 -15.70 -13.76
C LEU A 86 -22.25 -16.63 -13.97
N LYS A 87 -21.04 -16.07 -14.00
CA LYS A 87 -19.80 -16.84 -14.13
C LYS A 87 -19.47 -17.62 -12.85
N ALA A 88 -19.79 -17.07 -11.67
CA ALA A 88 -19.62 -17.74 -10.39
C ALA A 88 -20.56 -18.94 -10.21
N ALA A 89 -21.82 -18.78 -10.58
CA ALA A 89 -22.86 -19.79 -10.46
C ALA A 89 -22.69 -20.93 -11.48
N GLU A 90 -22.07 -20.66 -12.64
CA GLU A 90 -21.69 -21.69 -13.61
C GLU A 90 -20.63 -22.67 -13.07
N ASP A 91 -19.71 -22.19 -12.23
CA ASP A 91 -18.53 -22.95 -11.78
C ASP A 91 -18.55 -23.37 -10.29
N SER A 92 -19.59 -23.01 -9.52
CA SER A 92 -19.62 -23.20 -8.06
C SER A 92 -20.55 -24.33 -7.56
N GLU A 93 -20.03 -25.19 -6.66
CA GLU A 93 -20.82 -26.11 -5.81
C GLU A 93 -21.26 -25.48 -4.46
N TYR A 94 -20.79 -24.28 -4.10
CA TYR A 94 -21.10 -23.60 -2.83
C TYR A 94 -21.24 -22.07 -2.98
N PRO A 95 -22.33 -21.43 -2.53
CA PRO A 95 -22.47 -19.98 -2.59
C PRO A 95 -21.69 -19.33 -1.45
N VAL A 96 -20.45 -18.87 -1.71
CA VAL A 96 -19.75 -17.95 -0.80
C VAL A 96 -19.86 -16.54 -1.36
N LEU A 97 -20.48 -15.63 -0.60
CA LEU A 97 -20.55 -14.22 -0.93
C LEU A 97 -19.20 -13.56 -0.61
N PRO A 98 -18.48 -13.00 -1.58
CA PRO A 98 -17.21 -12.33 -1.28
C PRO A 98 -17.47 -11.07 -0.45
N SER A 99 -16.82 -10.95 0.71
CA SER A 99 -16.86 -9.72 1.52
C SER A 99 -15.90 -8.66 0.97
N ILE A 100 -16.03 -7.40 1.39
CA ILE A 100 -15.03 -6.36 1.07
C ILE A 100 -13.63 -6.80 1.47
N GLU A 101 -13.47 -7.42 2.64
CA GLU A 101 -12.17 -7.86 3.14
C GLU A 101 -11.58 -8.94 2.22
N PHE A 102 -12.40 -9.88 1.74
CA PHE A 102 -11.97 -10.89 0.76
C PHE A 102 -11.50 -10.24 -0.55
N CYS A 103 -12.33 -9.35 -1.12
CA CYS A 103 -12.00 -8.61 -2.34
C CYS A 103 -10.73 -7.75 -2.15
N SER A 104 -10.60 -7.07 -1.01
CA SER A 104 -9.43 -6.26 -0.68
C SER A 104 -8.17 -7.10 -0.53
N GLN A 105 -8.26 -8.31 -0.01
CA GLN A 105 -7.12 -9.20 0.15
C GLN A 105 -6.61 -9.71 -1.19
N LYS A 106 -7.53 -9.94 -2.14
CA LYS A 106 -7.18 -10.17 -3.55
C LYS A 106 -6.53 -8.95 -4.20
N GLY A 107 -7.05 -7.76 -3.92
CA GLY A 107 -6.41 -6.50 -4.30
C GLY A 107 -4.98 -6.38 -3.75
N LYS A 108 -4.80 -6.61 -2.45
CA LYS A 108 -3.48 -6.58 -1.77
C LYS A 108 -2.47 -7.52 -2.41
N PHE A 109 -2.88 -8.75 -2.73
CA PHE A 109 -1.99 -9.72 -3.36
C PHE A 109 -1.52 -9.27 -4.75
N PHE A 110 -2.43 -8.64 -5.52
CA PHE A 110 -2.07 -7.98 -6.77
C PHE A 110 -1.14 -6.79 -6.54
N ASP A 111 -1.47 -5.90 -5.59
CA ASP A 111 -0.73 -4.68 -5.31
C ASP A 111 0.73 -4.97 -4.90
N ASP A 112 0.95 -5.97 -4.03
CA ASP A 112 2.28 -6.46 -3.67
C ASP A 112 3.02 -7.06 -4.88
N GLY A 113 2.28 -7.78 -5.74
CA GLY A 113 2.79 -8.32 -6.98
C GLY A 113 3.30 -7.22 -7.93
N VAL A 114 2.53 -6.15 -8.10
CA VAL A 114 2.90 -4.98 -8.90
C VAL A 114 4.18 -4.35 -8.36
N TYR A 115 4.20 -4.03 -7.06
CA TYR A 115 5.35 -3.38 -6.44
C TYR A 115 6.61 -4.25 -6.51
N SER A 116 6.50 -5.53 -6.19
CA SER A 116 7.65 -6.44 -6.27
C SER A 116 8.21 -6.55 -7.68
N ALA A 117 7.37 -6.58 -8.72
CA ALA A 117 7.81 -6.62 -10.11
C ALA A 117 8.61 -5.36 -10.48
N ILE A 118 8.06 -4.18 -10.17
CA ILE A 118 8.66 -2.87 -10.48
C ILE A 118 9.97 -2.71 -9.72
N GLU A 119 10.00 -3.03 -8.43
CA GLU A 119 11.19 -2.91 -7.59
C GLU A 119 12.33 -3.80 -8.09
N VAL A 120 12.04 -5.06 -8.43
CA VAL A 120 13.03 -6.00 -8.98
C VAL A 120 13.49 -5.56 -10.37
N ALA A 121 12.57 -5.07 -11.22
CA ALA A 121 12.93 -4.55 -12.53
C ALA A 121 13.89 -3.36 -12.44
N LEU A 122 13.61 -2.40 -11.54
CA LEU A 122 14.49 -1.25 -11.31
C LEU A 122 15.83 -1.64 -10.69
N GLU A 123 15.85 -2.72 -9.89
CA GLU A 123 17.09 -3.24 -9.31
C GLU A 123 18.00 -3.90 -10.35
N ILE A 124 17.42 -4.69 -11.26
CA ILE A 124 18.16 -5.40 -12.32
C ILE A 124 18.52 -4.45 -13.46
N GLY A 125 17.59 -3.57 -13.83
CA GLY A 125 17.70 -2.58 -14.87
C GLY A 125 16.53 -2.62 -15.87
N ILE A 126 16.08 -1.43 -16.24
CA ILE A 126 15.08 -1.15 -17.30
C ILE A 126 15.64 -0.06 -18.22
N SER A 127 14.98 0.29 -19.32
CA SER A 127 15.51 1.28 -20.27
C SER A 127 15.96 2.60 -19.64
N GLN A 128 15.19 3.15 -18.69
CA GLN A 128 15.51 4.40 -17.97
C GLN A 128 16.67 4.25 -16.96
N ILE A 129 16.90 3.04 -16.45
CA ILE A 129 17.98 2.70 -15.49
C ILE A 129 18.66 1.40 -15.93
N ASN A 130 19.30 1.43 -17.10
CA ASN A 130 19.79 0.26 -17.83
C ASN A 130 20.71 -0.70 -17.06
N GLU A 131 21.46 -0.21 -16.07
CA GLU A 131 22.36 -1.02 -15.22
C GLU A 131 21.83 -1.20 -13.78
N GLY A 132 20.56 -0.87 -13.57
CA GLY A 132 19.89 -0.96 -12.28
C GLY A 132 20.33 0.10 -11.27
N ARG A 133 19.68 0.11 -10.11
CA ARG A 133 19.90 1.14 -9.07
C ARG A 133 21.30 1.12 -8.47
N GLN A 134 21.94 -0.05 -8.41
CA GLN A 134 23.31 -0.15 -7.92
C GLN A 134 24.30 0.64 -8.77
N ALA A 135 24.07 0.74 -10.08
CA ALA A 135 24.92 1.53 -10.97
C ALA A 135 24.84 3.04 -10.68
N ILE A 136 23.66 3.56 -10.32
CA ILE A 136 23.49 4.96 -9.91
C ILE A 136 24.42 5.30 -8.74
N LEU A 137 24.46 4.43 -7.73
CA LEU A 137 25.33 4.62 -6.57
C LEU A 137 26.82 4.51 -6.93
N LYS A 138 27.19 3.57 -7.82
CA LYS A 138 28.57 3.47 -8.33
C LYS A 138 28.99 4.72 -9.09
N ASP A 139 28.11 5.27 -9.92
CA ASP A 139 28.35 6.50 -10.68
C ASP A 139 28.51 7.70 -9.74
N MET A 140 27.65 7.81 -8.72
CA MET A 140 27.78 8.85 -7.68
C MET A 140 29.10 8.74 -6.92
N ILE A 141 29.49 7.53 -6.50
CA ILE A 141 30.78 7.28 -5.81
C ILE A 141 31.94 7.66 -6.72
N THR A 142 31.85 7.35 -8.02
CA THR A 142 32.86 7.71 -9.01
C THR A 142 32.98 9.23 -9.17
N ALA A 143 31.85 9.96 -9.21
CA ALA A 143 31.82 11.42 -9.27
C ALA A 143 32.36 12.08 -7.99
N LEU A 144 32.10 11.51 -6.82
CA LEU A 144 32.51 12.06 -5.52
C LEU A 144 34.02 11.89 -5.23
N LYS A 145 34.64 10.80 -5.68
CA LYS A 145 36.08 10.51 -5.43
C LYS A 145 37.04 11.66 -5.81
N PRO A 146 37.00 12.26 -7.02
CA PRO A 146 37.88 13.38 -7.34
C PRO A 146 37.60 14.62 -6.49
N LEU A 147 36.33 14.89 -6.15
CA LEU A 147 35.94 16.03 -5.31
C LEU A 147 36.49 15.91 -3.89
N PHE A 148 36.41 14.71 -3.30
CA PHE A 148 37.03 14.40 -2.02
C PHE A 148 38.55 14.63 -2.02
N LYS A 149 39.26 14.26 -3.10
CA LYS A 149 40.71 14.44 -3.22
C LYS A 149 41.14 15.91 -3.31
N GLN A 150 40.30 16.75 -3.93
CA GLN A 150 40.61 18.16 -4.18
C GLN A 150 40.18 19.07 -3.03
N GLY A 151 39.16 18.68 -2.26
CA GLY A 151 38.64 19.48 -1.15
C GLY A 151 39.62 19.66 0.01
N SER A 152 39.37 20.70 0.83
CA SER A 152 40.03 20.92 2.12
C SER A 152 39.02 21.38 3.19
N GLY A 153 39.37 21.29 4.47
CA GLY A 153 38.52 21.77 5.57
C GLY A 153 37.08 21.22 5.53
N ARG A 154 36.09 22.14 5.61
CA ARG A 154 34.65 21.85 5.53
C ARG A 154 34.28 21.07 4.26
N VAL A 155 34.81 21.48 3.12
CA VAL A 155 34.54 20.88 1.80
C VAL A 155 35.01 19.42 1.76
N ARG A 156 36.23 19.16 2.25
CA ARG A 156 36.75 17.78 2.30
C ARG A 156 35.91 16.89 3.21
N LYS A 157 35.49 17.41 4.37
CA LYS A 157 34.63 16.67 5.30
C LYS A 157 33.28 16.34 4.64
N ALA A 158 32.64 17.31 3.99
CA ALA A 158 31.37 17.11 3.32
C ALA A 158 31.45 16.04 2.21
N TYR A 159 32.48 16.07 1.36
CA TYR A 159 32.68 15.02 0.35
C TYR A 159 33.07 13.66 0.94
N SER A 160 33.80 13.64 2.07
CA SER A 160 34.06 12.42 2.84
C SER A 160 32.76 11.79 3.35
N ASP A 161 31.90 12.61 3.95
CA ASP A 161 30.59 12.20 4.48
C ASP A 161 29.67 11.72 3.35
N ALA A 162 29.67 12.40 2.19
CA ALA A 162 28.91 12.01 1.00
C ALA A 162 29.38 10.68 0.39
N LEU A 163 30.70 10.46 0.31
CA LEU A 163 31.27 9.18 -0.10
C LEU A 163 30.87 8.06 0.85
N ALA A 164 30.97 8.29 2.16
CA ALA A 164 30.59 7.31 3.17
C ALA A 164 29.09 6.99 3.09
N PHE A 165 28.22 8.00 2.98
CA PHE A 165 26.77 7.82 2.84
C PHE A 165 26.41 7.00 1.60
N THR A 166 26.90 7.39 0.43
CA THR A 166 26.60 6.70 -0.84
C THR A 166 27.14 5.27 -0.84
N SER A 167 28.33 5.06 -0.26
CA SER A 167 28.92 3.72 -0.12
C SER A 167 28.17 2.86 0.88
N THR A 168 27.62 3.42 1.96
CA THR A 168 26.73 2.70 2.87
C THR A 168 25.48 2.23 2.15
N ALA A 169 24.82 3.09 1.37
CA ALA A 169 23.65 2.70 0.58
C ALA A 169 23.98 1.55 -0.39
N PHE A 170 25.16 1.60 -1.02
CA PHE A 170 25.64 0.56 -1.94
C PHE A 170 25.76 -0.80 -1.25
N LEU A 171 26.37 -0.83 -0.05
CA LEU A 171 26.50 -2.03 0.78
C LEU A 171 25.13 -2.57 1.22
N LEU A 172 24.24 -1.69 1.67
CA LEU A 172 22.90 -2.08 2.13
C LEU A 172 22.05 -2.68 0.99
N GLY A 173 22.31 -2.28 -0.25
CA GLY A 173 21.70 -2.87 -1.44
C GLY A 173 22.36 -4.19 -1.91
N GLY A 174 23.30 -4.75 -1.16
CA GLY A 174 23.94 -6.04 -1.47
C GLY A 174 25.27 -5.96 -2.23
N GLY A 175 25.81 -4.77 -2.46
CA GLY A 175 27.15 -4.60 -3.04
C GLY A 175 28.28 -4.83 -2.03
N THR A 176 29.52 -4.94 -2.51
CA THR A 176 30.71 -5.13 -1.65
C THR A 176 31.62 -3.90 -1.61
N ILE A 177 32.33 -3.66 -0.50
CA ILE A 177 33.19 -2.46 -0.39
C ILE A 177 34.39 -2.55 -1.35
N GLU A 178 34.82 -3.78 -1.64
CA GLU A 178 35.99 -4.11 -2.45
C GLU A 178 35.77 -3.65 -3.91
N GLU A 179 34.54 -3.71 -4.41
CA GLU A 179 34.15 -3.18 -5.73
C GLU A 179 34.36 -1.68 -5.84
N LEU A 180 34.32 -0.94 -4.72
CA LEU A 180 34.27 0.50 -4.73
C LEU A 180 35.65 1.16 -4.73
N GLY A 181 36.74 0.44 -4.46
CA GLY A 181 38.11 1.01 -4.47
C GLY A 181 38.23 2.34 -3.69
N LEU A 182 37.75 2.34 -2.45
CA LEU A 182 37.68 3.51 -1.56
C LEU A 182 38.94 3.64 -0.69
N PRO A 183 39.26 4.85 -0.19
CA PRO A 183 40.21 5.01 0.91
C PRO A 183 39.76 4.23 2.16
N ASP A 184 40.72 3.72 2.94
CA ASP A 184 40.45 2.89 4.12
C ASP A 184 39.54 3.59 5.14
N GLU A 185 39.71 4.90 5.35
CA GLU A 185 38.86 5.67 6.27
C GLU A 185 37.39 5.69 5.84
N ILE A 186 37.12 5.83 4.54
CA ILE A 186 35.77 5.87 3.98
C ILE A 186 35.16 4.47 4.00
N ALA A 187 35.94 3.45 3.61
CA ALA A 187 35.51 2.06 3.62
C ALA A 187 35.08 1.61 5.03
N LYS A 188 35.86 1.99 6.05
CA LYS A 188 35.56 1.68 7.46
C LYS A 188 34.31 2.41 7.94
N GLU A 189 34.16 3.69 7.63
CA GLU A 189 32.97 4.45 8.05
C GLU A 189 31.70 3.96 7.34
N ALA A 190 31.79 3.62 6.05
CA ALA A 190 30.66 3.07 5.29
C ALA A 190 30.14 1.76 5.89
N LYS A 191 31.05 0.83 6.24
CA LYS A 191 30.71 -0.43 6.93
C LYS A 191 30.08 -0.17 8.31
N LYS A 192 30.68 0.70 9.11
CA LYS A 192 30.16 1.08 10.43
C LYS A 192 28.75 1.69 10.35
N ASN A 193 28.51 2.55 9.37
CA ASN A 193 27.20 3.14 9.14
C ASN A 193 26.17 2.11 8.71
N ALA A 194 26.53 1.16 7.83
CA ALA A 194 25.64 0.07 7.41
C ALA A 194 25.25 -0.82 8.60
N GLU A 195 26.24 -1.24 9.41
CA GLU A 195 25.99 -2.02 10.63
C GLU A 195 25.13 -1.26 11.64
N ARG A 196 25.35 0.05 11.81
CA ARG A 196 24.54 0.88 12.70
C ARG A 196 23.10 0.92 12.22
N PHE A 197 22.87 1.19 10.94
CA PHE A 197 21.53 1.28 10.37
C PHE A 197 20.77 -0.04 10.49
N GLN A 198 21.42 -1.17 10.21
CA GLN A 198 20.82 -2.50 10.36
C GLN A 198 20.49 -2.87 11.82
N LYS A 199 21.09 -2.20 12.80
CA LYS A 199 20.81 -2.39 14.24
C LYS A 199 19.71 -1.45 14.76
N GLU A 200 19.25 -0.47 13.98
CA GLU A 200 18.13 0.38 14.37
C GLU A 200 16.81 -0.43 14.49
N GLU A 201 15.89 0.03 15.34
CA GLU A 201 14.65 -0.69 15.66
C GLU A 201 13.63 -0.79 14.49
N LEU A 202 12.60 -1.62 14.74
CA LEU A 202 11.73 -2.43 13.88
C LEU A 202 11.32 -1.94 12.47
N PHE A 203 11.34 -0.65 12.14
CA PHE A 203 10.74 -0.13 10.89
C PHE A 203 11.70 0.69 10.01
N SER A 204 12.91 0.97 10.48
CA SER A 204 13.94 1.64 9.66
C SER A 204 14.69 0.67 8.76
N SER A 205 15.00 -0.53 9.27
CA SER A 205 15.95 -1.45 8.65
C SER A 205 15.46 -2.90 8.55
N LYS A 206 14.27 -3.22 9.08
CA LYS A 206 13.69 -4.56 8.96
C LYS A 206 12.67 -4.60 7.82
N PRO A 207 12.90 -5.42 6.78
CA PRO A 207 11.91 -5.63 5.73
C PRO A 207 10.60 -6.17 6.30
N ILE A 208 9.47 -5.66 5.80
CA ILE A 208 8.12 -6.12 6.13
C ILE A 208 7.30 -6.37 4.86
N GLY A 209 6.18 -7.08 4.99
CA GLY A 209 5.32 -7.43 3.86
C GLY A 209 6.07 -8.18 2.76
N PHE A 210 5.76 -7.86 1.50
CA PHE A 210 6.40 -8.50 0.34
C PHE A 210 7.91 -8.28 0.27
N TYR A 211 8.46 -7.26 0.94
CA TYR A 211 9.92 -7.06 0.99
C TYR A 211 10.66 -8.19 1.72
N THR A 212 9.94 -9.10 2.38
CA THR A 212 10.51 -10.28 3.03
C THR A 212 10.66 -11.49 2.09
N TRP A 213 10.04 -11.46 0.91
CA TRP A 213 9.92 -12.61 0.02
C TRP A 213 11.25 -13.08 -0.60
N THR A 214 12.17 -12.16 -0.90
CA THR A 214 13.47 -12.48 -1.51
C THR A 214 14.58 -11.61 -0.92
N ASP A 215 15.83 -12.08 -0.97
CA ASP A 215 16.99 -11.30 -0.52
C ASP A 215 17.15 -10.00 -1.33
N THR A 216 16.84 -10.04 -2.63
CA THR A 216 16.81 -8.85 -3.49
C THR A 216 15.87 -7.79 -2.94
N LEU A 217 14.62 -8.17 -2.61
CA LEU A 217 13.64 -7.23 -2.06
C LEU A 217 14.05 -6.73 -0.66
N ARG A 218 14.68 -7.57 0.16
CA ARG A 218 15.22 -7.16 1.47
C ARG A 218 16.30 -6.09 1.30
N HIS A 219 17.24 -6.28 0.37
CA HIS A 219 18.29 -5.31 0.08
C HIS A 219 17.73 -4.00 -0.48
N ILE A 220 16.78 -4.07 -1.41
CA ILE A 220 16.06 -2.89 -1.92
C ILE A 220 15.44 -2.12 -0.75
N PHE A 221 14.69 -2.80 0.11
CA PHE A 221 14.03 -2.16 1.24
C PHE A 221 15.02 -1.38 2.12
N VAL A 222 16.07 -2.05 2.59
CA VAL A 222 17.01 -1.44 3.54
C VAL A 222 17.80 -0.30 2.89
N ARG A 223 18.22 -0.43 1.63
CA ARG A 223 18.89 0.65 0.91
C ARG A 223 17.99 1.88 0.77
N GLU A 224 16.79 1.71 0.25
CA GLU A 224 15.90 2.85 -0.02
C GLU A 224 15.50 3.55 1.28
N ARG A 225 15.26 2.81 2.36
CA ARG A 225 15.03 3.40 3.70
C ARG A 225 16.23 4.21 4.19
N TYR A 226 17.45 3.77 3.91
CA TYR A 226 18.65 4.55 4.22
C TYR A 226 18.75 5.82 3.35
N LEU A 227 18.45 5.71 2.05
CA LEU A 227 18.46 6.85 1.13
C LEU A 227 17.38 7.90 1.43
N ALA A 228 16.29 7.47 2.08
CA ALA A 228 15.23 8.32 2.61
C ALA A 228 15.57 8.99 3.97
N THR A 229 16.81 8.88 4.45
CA THR A 229 17.26 9.57 5.67
C THR A 229 17.17 11.07 5.48
N ILE A 230 16.34 11.72 6.30
CA ILE A 230 16.17 13.17 6.31
C ILE A 230 17.42 13.86 6.88
N MET A 231 17.93 14.85 6.14
CA MET A 231 19.05 15.71 6.50
C MET A 231 18.49 17.08 6.89
N ASP A 232 18.50 17.35 8.20
CA ASP A 232 17.98 18.60 8.76
C ASP A 232 18.97 19.75 8.53
N PRO A 233 18.56 20.86 7.88
CA PRO A 233 19.42 22.02 7.69
C PRO A 233 19.81 22.70 9.00
N ASP A 234 19.15 22.44 10.13
CA ASP A 234 19.60 22.95 11.44
C ASP A 234 20.97 22.38 11.86
N GLU A 235 21.36 21.22 11.31
CA GLU A 235 22.68 20.63 11.48
C GLU A 235 23.62 21.04 10.32
N PRO A 236 24.64 21.91 10.55
CA PRO A 236 25.50 22.42 9.48
C PRO A 236 26.21 21.32 8.66
N ASP A 237 26.59 20.23 9.33
CA ASP A 237 27.22 19.07 8.70
C ASP A 237 26.24 18.31 7.78
N LYS A 238 24.96 18.24 8.13
CA LYS A 238 23.92 17.62 7.29
C LYS A 238 23.62 18.47 6.07
N PHE A 239 23.53 19.79 6.25
CA PHE A 239 23.39 20.72 5.14
C PHE A 239 24.57 20.62 4.16
N ALA A 240 25.81 20.59 4.68
CA ALA A 240 27.00 20.42 3.85
C ALA A 240 27.03 19.05 3.13
N LEU A 241 26.59 17.97 3.79
CA LEU A 241 26.41 16.67 3.17
C LEU A 241 25.41 16.71 2.01
N SER A 242 24.24 17.37 2.18
CA SER A 242 23.24 17.52 1.12
C SER A 242 23.82 18.23 -0.10
N LEU A 243 24.55 19.34 0.08
CA LEU A 243 25.23 20.05 -1.01
C LEU A 243 26.29 19.18 -1.70
N ALA A 244 27.06 18.39 -0.95
CA ALA A 244 28.06 17.50 -1.51
C ALA A 244 27.44 16.37 -2.36
N LEU A 245 26.30 15.82 -1.93
CA LEU A 245 25.54 14.85 -2.72
C LEU A 245 24.99 15.49 -4.00
N CYS A 246 24.40 16.68 -3.90
CA CYS A 246 23.89 17.41 -5.06
C CYS A 246 25.02 17.77 -6.05
N SER A 247 26.20 18.17 -5.57
CA SER A 247 27.35 18.47 -6.45
C SER A 247 27.79 17.28 -7.29
N ALA A 248 27.66 16.05 -6.78
CA ALA A 248 27.95 14.85 -7.56
C ALA A 248 26.93 14.60 -8.68
N ILE A 249 25.68 14.99 -8.44
CA ILE A 249 24.56 14.86 -9.37
C ILE A 249 24.65 15.96 -10.44
N ASP A 250 24.91 17.21 -10.04
CA ASP A 250 25.07 18.38 -10.93
C ASP A 250 26.16 18.17 -12.00
N LYS A 251 27.17 17.35 -11.69
CA LYS A 251 28.30 17.07 -12.59
C LYS A 251 28.07 15.87 -13.50
N ASN A 252 26.91 15.20 -13.40
CA ASN A 252 26.59 14.03 -14.19
C ASN A 252 25.08 13.95 -14.51
N ASP A 253 24.71 14.47 -15.67
CA ASP A 253 23.34 14.48 -16.19
C ASP A 253 22.68 13.09 -16.20
N THR A 254 23.47 12.01 -16.32
CA THR A 254 22.94 10.64 -16.30
C THR A 254 22.46 10.26 -14.89
N ILE A 255 23.20 10.65 -13.84
CA ILE A 255 22.78 10.43 -12.44
C ILE A 255 21.53 11.26 -12.16
N GLU A 256 21.52 12.54 -12.56
CA GLU A 256 20.38 13.43 -12.37
C GLU A 256 19.11 12.87 -13.01
N THR A 257 19.20 12.45 -14.28
CA THR A 257 18.07 11.88 -15.02
C THR A 257 17.51 10.63 -14.34
N ARG A 258 18.39 9.72 -13.89
CA ARG A 258 17.97 8.47 -13.23
C ARG A 258 17.36 8.71 -11.85
N ILE A 259 17.87 9.66 -11.06
CA ILE A 259 17.31 10.02 -9.75
C ILE A 259 15.96 10.72 -9.92
N ARG A 260 15.85 11.67 -10.85
CA ARG A 260 14.57 12.33 -11.17
C ARG A 260 13.52 11.31 -11.56
N PHE A 261 13.86 10.40 -12.48
CA PHE A 261 12.98 9.32 -12.89
C PHE A 261 12.48 8.46 -11.72
N LEU A 262 13.35 8.07 -10.78
CA LEU A 262 12.94 7.32 -9.59
C LEU A 262 11.97 8.11 -8.72
N ASN A 263 12.26 9.39 -8.48
CA ASN A 263 11.41 10.26 -7.67
C ASN A 263 10.03 10.45 -8.30
N ASP A 264 9.98 10.69 -9.62
CA ASP A 264 8.73 10.90 -10.35
C ASP A 264 7.87 9.62 -10.38
N LEU A 265 8.49 8.47 -10.64
CA LEU A 265 7.80 7.18 -10.63
C LEU A 265 7.21 6.88 -9.25
N PHE A 266 7.99 7.04 -8.16
CA PHE A 266 7.48 6.75 -6.81
C PHE A 266 6.51 7.82 -6.28
N SER A 267 6.61 9.06 -6.78
CA SER A 267 5.59 10.08 -6.58
C SER A 267 4.24 9.63 -7.16
N GLY A 268 4.25 9.12 -8.40
CA GLY A 268 3.06 8.57 -9.06
C GLY A 268 2.52 7.28 -8.44
N LEU A 269 3.40 6.36 -8.01
CA LEU A 269 2.98 5.09 -7.41
C LEU A 269 2.51 5.24 -5.95
N THR A 270 3.18 6.09 -5.17
CA THR A 270 2.84 6.29 -3.76
C THR A 270 2.14 7.63 -3.60
N ASN A 271 2.90 8.71 -3.44
CA ASN A 271 2.46 10.09 -3.41
C ASN A 271 3.71 11.00 -3.50
N PRO A 272 3.57 12.28 -3.83
CA PRO A 272 4.66 13.24 -3.77
C PRO A 272 5.27 13.35 -2.37
N SER A 273 6.54 13.76 -2.32
CA SER A 273 7.19 14.13 -1.07
C SER A 273 7.02 15.63 -0.78
N ARG A 274 7.08 15.99 0.51
CA ARG A 274 7.28 17.39 0.95
C ARG A 274 8.73 17.72 1.27
N TYR A 275 9.60 16.72 1.20
CA TYR A 275 11.03 16.88 1.40
C TYR A 275 11.71 17.35 0.13
N TYR A 276 12.76 18.14 0.33
CA TYR A 276 13.58 18.62 -0.76
C TYR A 276 14.47 17.48 -1.25
N ASN A 277 14.62 17.41 -2.57
CA ASN A 277 15.47 16.45 -3.25
C ASN A 277 16.58 17.21 -4.01
N PRO A 278 17.48 16.51 -4.73
CA PRO A 278 18.56 17.18 -5.47
C PRO A 278 18.11 18.26 -6.46
N GLU A 279 16.97 18.06 -7.13
CA GLU A 279 16.43 19.01 -8.10
C GLU A 279 16.03 20.33 -7.43
N HIS A 280 15.28 20.25 -6.33
CA HIS A 280 14.89 21.46 -5.59
C HIS A 280 16.11 22.22 -5.03
N TYR A 281 17.16 21.51 -4.60
CA TYR A 281 18.41 22.12 -4.12
C TYR A 281 19.15 22.84 -5.25
N LYS A 282 19.26 22.20 -6.43
CA LYS A 282 19.84 22.81 -7.64
C LYS A 282 19.07 24.05 -8.09
N GLU A 283 17.74 24.01 -8.08
CA GLU A 283 16.89 25.16 -8.40
C GLU A 283 17.07 26.32 -7.42
N THR A 284 17.24 26.01 -6.13
CA THR A 284 17.31 27.02 -5.07
C THR A 284 18.70 27.63 -4.92
N PHE A 285 19.75 26.82 -5.05
CA PHE A 285 21.13 27.20 -4.74
C PHE A 285 22.05 27.28 -5.96
N GLY A 286 21.60 26.81 -7.13
CA GLY A 286 22.43 26.74 -8.33
C GLY A 286 23.45 25.61 -8.25
N ASP A 287 24.72 25.90 -8.58
CA ASP A 287 25.80 24.91 -8.47
C ASP A 287 26.04 24.60 -6.98
N CYS A 288 25.68 23.39 -6.56
CA CYS A 288 25.79 22.97 -5.17
C CYS A 288 27.26 22.80 -4.74
N GLY A 289 28.17 22.55 -5.69
CA GLY A 289 29.61 22.49 -5.44
C GLY A 289 30.19 23.87 -5.15
N GLU A 290 29.86 24.87 -5.97
CA GLU A 290 30.26 26.26 -5.74
C GLU A 290 29.69 26.78 -4.42
N THR A 291 28.41 26.51 -4.15
CA THR A 291 27.75 26.86 -2.89
C THR A 291 28.42 26.21 -1.69
N LEU A 292 28.90 24.96 -1.83
CA LEU A 292 29.65 24.28 -0.78
C LEU A 292 31.04 24.89 -0.59
N GLU A 293 31.73 25.30 -1.65
CA GLU A 293 33.12 25.77 -1.61
C GLU A 293 33.26 27.22 -1.12
N ASP A 294 32.34 28.11 -1.50
CA ASP A 294 32.37 29.52 -1.10
C ASP A 294 31.70 29.74 0.27
N ASP A 295 32.43 30.36 1.20
CA ASP A 295 31.93 30.55 2.57
C ASP A 295 30.76 31.57 2.65
N ALA A 296 30.72 32.57 1.79
CA ALA A 296 29.62 33.54 1.78
C ALA A 296 28.35 32.92 1.22
N LEU A 297 28.46 32.17 0.10
CA LEU A 297 27.36 31.41 -0.48
C LEU A 297 26.85 30.35 0.50
N PHE A 298 27.75 29.57 1.11
CA PHE A 298 27.37 28.55 2.07
C PHE A 298 26.57 29.13 3.24
N ASN A 299 27.06 30.20 3.87
CA ASN A 299 26.37 30.81 5.02
C ASN A 299 25.01 31.40 4.63
N SER A 300 24.89 31.98 3.43
CA SER A 300 23.62 32.50 2.92
C SER A 300 22.63 31.37 2.61
N ALA A 301 23.09 30.32 1.93
CA ALA A 301 22.30 29.16 1.57
C ALA A 301 21.85 28.38 2.82
N HIS A 302 22.74 28.18 3.79
CA HIS A 302 22.44 27.51 5.05
C HIS A 302 21.40 28.27 5.86
N LYS A 303 21.52 29.60 5.93
CA LYS A 303 20.51 30.45 6.56
C LYS A 303 19.15 30.30 5.88
N LYS A 304 19.09 30.38 4.55
CA LYS A 304 17.85 30.21 3.77
C LYS A 304 17.25 28.82 3.99
N ALA A 305 18.06 27.76 3.95
CA ALA A 305 17.61 26.40 4.17
C ALA A 305 16.96 26.21 5.56
N LYS A 306 17.50 26.85 6.60
CA LYS A 306 16.90 26.84 7.95
C LYS A 306 15.59 27.64 8.00
N GLU A 307 15.57 28.84 7.42
CA GLU A 307 14.39 29.71 7.39
C GLU A 307 13.21 29.05 6.65
N ASP A 308 13.51 28.39 5.53
CA ASP A 308 12.53 27.72 4.67
C ASP A 308 12.30 26.25 5.08
N ARG A 309 12.98 25.77 6.12
CA ARG A 309 12.94 24.37 6.63
C ARG A 309 13.15 23.34 5.51
N MET A 310 14.19 23.55 4.70
CA MET A 310 14.56 22.70 3.57
C MET A 310 15.19 21.38 4.03
N MET A 311 14.37 20.49 4.58
CA MET A 311 14.78 19.14 4.94
C MET A 311 15.04 18.31 3.68
N PHE A 312 16.25 17.77 3.54
CA PHE A 312 16.70 17.08 2.33
C PHE A 312 16.71 15.57 2.49
N ALA A 313 16.39 14.84 1.42
CA ALA A 313 16.70 13.42 1.29
C ALA A 313 17.06 13.09 -0.17
N LEU A 314 17.94 12.10 -0.38
CA LEU A 314 18.37 11.74 -1.73
C LEU A 314 17.22 11.10 -2.52
N ILE A 315 16.53 10.16 -1.87
CA ILE A 315 15.28 9.54 -2.34
C ILE A 315 14.22 9.86 -1.27
N PRO A 316 13.49 10.98 -1.39
CA PRO A 316 12.67 11.47 -0.30
C PRO A 316 11.44 10.57 -0.07
N PRO A 317 11.04 10.37 1.20
CA PRO A 317 9.83 9.61 1.47
C PRO A 317 8.58 10.39 1.04
N SER A 318 7.62 9.67 0.48
CA SER A 318 6.30 10.14 0.12
C SER A 318 5.49 10.56 1.35
N MET A 319 4.69 11.60 1.16
CA MET A 319 3.73 12.08 2.14
C MET A 319 2.34 11.54 1.84
N SER A 320 1.67 10.99 2.83
CA SER A 320 0.24 10.65 2.73
C SER A 320 -0.60 11.66 3.48
N LYS A 321 -1.89 11.74 3.15
CA LYS A 321 -2.86 12.55 3.90
C LYS A 321 -2.97 12.12 5.37
N GLU A 322 -2.70 10.85 5.68
CA GLU A 322 -2.59 10.36 7.06
C GLU A 322 -1.41 11.00 7.79
N VAL A 323 -0.23 11.02 7.15
CA VAL A 323 0.97 11.62 7.72
C VAL A 323 0.81 13.14 7.86
N ASP A 324 0.18 13.80 6.89
CA ASP A 324 -0.15 15.23 6.99
C ASP A 324 -1.11 15.53 8.14
N LEU A 325 -2.10 14.67 8.38
CA LEU A 325 -2.96 14.79 9.55
C LEU A 325 -2.13 14.71 10.84
N MET A 326 -1.19 13.76 10.93
CA MET A 326 -0.31 13.62 12.11
C MET A 326 0.45 14.90 12.43
N TYR A 327 1.05 15.52 11.42
CA TYR A 327 1.78 16.78 11.59
C TYR A 327 0.94 17.94 12.12
N LYS A 328 -0.39 17.86 11.96
CA LYS A 328 -1.35 18.86 12.43
C LYS A 328 -1.91 18.53 13.82
N LEU A 329 -1.68 17.31 14.34
CA LEU A 329 -2.12 16.94 15.67
C LEU A 329 -1.18 17.57 16.73
N PRO A 330 -1.73 18.11 17.84
CA PRO A 330 -0.91 18.62 18.92
C PRO A 330 -0.05 17.49 19.52
N VAL A 331 1.24 17.80 19.78
CA VAL A 331 2.29 16.88 20.29
C VAL A 331 1.96 16.25 21.67
N THR A 332 0.78 16.53 22.23
CA THR A 332 0.33 16.09 23.56
C THR A 332 -0.64 14.91 23.53
N GLY A 333 -0.98 14.34 22.37
CA GLY A 333 -1.86 13.17 22.28
C GLY A 333 -1.06 11.89 22.02
N ASP A 334 -1.38 10.81 22.74
CA ASP A 334 -0.82 9.48 22.51
C ASP A 334 -0.84 9.13 21.01
N ILE A 335 0.34 8.91 20.45
CA ILE A 335 0.56 8.44 19.07
C ILE A 335 -0.13 7.07 18.85
N GLU A 336 -0.45 6.36 19.94
CA GLU A 336 -1.25 5.13 19.99
C GLU A 336 -2.70 5.32 19.45
N ASN A 337 -3.18 6.54 19.26
CA ASN A 337 -4.54 6.85 18.78
C ASN A 337 -4.63 7.37 17.34
N LEU A 338 -3.63 7.11 16.49
CA LEU A 338 -3.65 7.59 15.10
C LEU A 338 -4.87 7.09 14.30
N MET A 339 -5.17 5.79 14.36
CA MET A 339 -6.28 5.23 13.59
C MET A 339 -7.65 5.78 14.04
N PRO A 340 -7.97 5.84 15.35
CA PRO A 340 -9.17 6.52 15.83
C PRO A 340 -9.28 7.98 15.38
N GLU A 341 -8.19 8.77 15.45
CA GLU A 341 -8.21 10.18 15.05
C GLU A 341 -8.36 10.33 13.52
N LEU A 342 -7.75 9.44 12.73
CA LEU A 342 -7.93 9.39 11.28
C LEU A 342 -9.40 9.12 10.92
N ILE A 343 -10.00 8.08 11.52
CA ILE A 343 -11.42 7.75 11.32
C ILE A 343 -12.31 8.94 11.65
N LYS A 344 -12.05 9.58 12.80
CA LYS A 344 -12.79 10.76 13.26
C LYS A 344 -12.62 11.95 12.31
N ALA A 345 -11.40 12.23 11.85
CA ALA A 345 -11.13 13.33 10.95
C ALA A 345 -11.84 13.15 9.59
N ILE A 346 -11.92 11.91 9.09
CA ILE A 346 -12.66 11.59 7.87
C ILE A 346 -14.17 11.77 8.07
N ARG A 347 -14.73 11.19 9.14
CA ARG A 347 -16.18 11.27 9.45
C ARG A 347 -16.66 12.71 9.62
N ASP A 348 -15.90 13.54 10.34
CA ASP A 348 -16.25 14.94 10.60
C ASP A 348 -15.96 15.86 9.39
N GLY A 349 -15.40 15.33 8.29
CA GLY A 349 -15.05 16.09 7.10
C GLY A 349 -13.81 16.99 7.24
N ARG A 350 -13.04 16.86 8.33
CA ARG A 350 -11.76 17.56 8.52
C ARG A 350 -10.66 17.04 7.60
N LEU A 351 -10.78 15.79 7.17
CA LEU A 351 -9.92 15.15 6.19
C LEU A 351 -10.77 14.57 5.05
N SER A 352 -10.44 14.92 3.81
CA SER A 352 -10.97 14.25 2.61
C SER A 352 -9.89 13.37 2.01
N LEU A 353 -10.21 12.11 1.75
CA LEU A 353 -9.31 11.18 1.08
C LEU A 353 -9.41 11.26 -0.45
N GLU A 354 -10.27 12.11 -1.00
CA GLU A 354 -10.42 12.30 -2.45
C GLU A 354 -9.10 12.70 -3.12
N PRO A 355 -8.65 12.01 -4.18
CA PRO A 355 -7.42 12.37 -4.88
C PRO A 355 -7.52 13.74 -5.55
N ASP A 356 -6.40 14.45 -5.57
CA ASP A 356 -6.17 15.69 -6.33
C ASP A 356 -5.19 15.45 -7.48
N GLU A 357 -4.78 16.52 -8.17
CA GLU A 357 -3.89 16.44 -9.33
C GLU A 357 -2.46 15.97 -8.98
N GLU A 358 -2.05 16.14 -7.73
CA GLU A 358 -0.72 15.74 -7.25
C GLU A 358 -0.72 14.32 -6.67
N SER A 359 -1.90 13.72 -6.46
CA SER A 359 -2.05 12.44 -5.79
C SER A 359 -1.45 11.27 -6.58
N GLY A 360 -0.73 10.39 -5.87
CA GLY A 360 -0.27 9.11 -6.38
C GLY A 360 -1.32 8.01 -6.18
N TRP A 361 -0.99 6.80 -6.67
CA TRP A 361 -1.91 5.67 -6.66
C TRP A 361 -2.34 5.26 -5.25
N TYR A 362 -1.47 5.41 -4.25
CA TYR A 362 -1.80 5.15 -2.85
C TYR A 362 -3.00 5.99 -2.35
N GLN A 363 -3.14 7.24 -2.83
CA GLN A 363 -4.28 8.08 -2.46
C GLN A 363 -5.61 7.55 -3.03
N TYR A 364 -5.59 6.92 -4.20
CA TYR A 364 -6.77 6.28 -4.79
C TYR A 364 -7.21 5.05 -3.99
N GLN A 365 -6.26 4.26 -3.46
CA GLN A 365 -6.55 3.14 -2.58
C GLN A 365 -7.19 3.62 -1.27
N GLN A 366 -6.64 4.67 -0.64
CA GLN A 366 -7.22 5.29 0.55
C GLN A 366 -8.64 5.83 0.28
N TYR A 367 -8.83 6.53 -0.85
CA TYR A 367 -10.14 7.08 -1.22
C TYR A 367 -11.20 6.01 -1.43
N ALA A 368 -10.83 4.84 -1.95
CA ALA A 368 -11.75 3.72 -2.08
C ALA A 368 -12.35 3.34 -0.72
N LEU A 369 -11.54 3.34 0.35
CA LEU A 369 -11.96 2.96 1.69
C LEU A 369 -12.81 4.02 2.41
N GLU A 370 -12.75 5.28 1.99
CA GLU A 370 -13.50 6.37 2.62
C GLU A 370 -15.01 6.09 2.70
N CYS A 371 -15.57 5.40 1.69
CA CYS A 371 -16.99 5.08 1.66
C CYS A 371 -17.44 4.11 2.76
N LEU A 372 -16.51 3.36 3.37
CA LEU A 372 -16.81 2.49 4.52
C LEU A 372 -17.11 3.31 5.77
N LEU A 373 -16.44 4.46 5.94
CA LEU A 373 -16.68 5.37 7.06
C LEU A 373 -17.84 6.33 6.81
N LYS A 374 -18.08 6.66 5.53
CA LYS A 374 -19.16 7.54 5.05
C LYS A 374 -20.25 6.78 4.32
N PHE A 375 -20.61 5.61 4.83
CA PHE A 375 -21.58 4.73 4.16
C PHE A 375 -22.89 5.45 3.81
N ASN A 376 -23.44 6.26 4.73
CA ASN A 376 -24.69 7.01 4.51
C ASN A 376 -24.62 8.06 3.39
N GLU A 377 -23.43 8.39 2.89
CA GLU A 377 -23.23 9.30 1.76
C GLU A 377 -23.08 8.55 0.43
N THR A 378 -23.02 7.22 0.45
CA THR A 378 -22.89 6.39 -0.75
C THR A 378 -24.22 6.24 -1.49
N ARG A 379 -24.16 5.90 -2.77
CA ARG A 379 -25.36 5.71 -3.61
C ARG A 379 -26.20 4.51 -3.14
N GLU A 380 -25.52 3.44 -2.77
CA GLU A 380 -26.11 2.17 -2.30
C GLU A 380 -26.86 2.33 -0.98
N SER A 381 -26.44 3.24 -0.08
CA SER A 381 -27.08 3.45 1.22
C SER A 381 -28.56 3.80 1.13
N SER A 382 -28.99 4.51 0.08
CA SER A 382 -30.39 4.86 -0.16
C SER A 382 -31.32 3.66 -0.34
N LYS A 383 -30.75 2.47 -0.55
CA LYS A 383 -31.46 1.21 -0.77
C LYS A 383 -31.27 0.20 0.39
N LEU A 384 -30.52 0.57 1.42
CA LEU A 384 -30.08 -0.33 2.48
C LEU A 384 -30.46 0.24 3.86
N SER A 385 -31.03 -0.60 4.71
CA SER A 385 -31.15 -0.37 6.15
C SER A 385 -30.11 -1.22 6.85
N VAL A 386 -29.26 -0.58 7.64
CA VAL A 386 -28.15 -1.24 8.32
C VAL A 386 -28.23 -0.97 9.81
N ASP A 387 -27.80 -1.94 10.62
CA ASP A 387 -27.70 -1.78 12.07
C ASP A 387 -26.34 -1.20 12.47
N ASP A 388 -26.22 -0.84 13.76
CA ASP A 388 -24.96 -0.30 14.30
C ASP A 388 -23.82 -1.33 14.26
N ASN A 389 -24.13 -2.63 14.25
CA ASN A 389 -23.13 -3.70 14.15
C ASN A 389 -22.48 -3.70 12.76
N TYR A 390 -23.26 -3.53 11.70
CA TYR A 390 -22.76 -3.41 10.34
C TYR A 390 -21.87 -2.17 10.18
N ILE A 391 -22.30 -1.02 10.71
CA ILE A 391 -21.49 0.21 10.69
C ILE A 391 -20.15 0.02 11.44
N ARG A 392 -20.16 -0.65 12.60
CA ARG A 392 -18.93 -1.00 13.32
C ARG A 392 -18.03 -1.95 12.52
N ARG A 393 -18.61 -2.94 11.84
CA ARG A 393 -17.84 -3.85 10.97
C ARG A 393 -17.14 -3.08 9.84
N LEU A 394 -17.82 -2.14 9.18
CA LEU A 394 -17.20 -1.33 8.12
C LEU A 394 -16.04 -0.46 8.63
N GLU A 395 -16.13 0.05 9.86
CA GLU A 395 -15.03 0.76 10.51
C GLU A 395 -13.83 -0.15 10.79
N THR A 396 -14.08 -1.37 11.28
CA THR A 396 -13.03 -2.39 11.45
C THR A 396 -12.40 -2.78 10.10
N ALA A 397 -13.22 -2.93 9.06
CA ALA A 397 -12.75 -3.21 7.70
C ALA A 397 -11.87 -2.08 7.17
N PHE A 398 -12.29 -0.81 7.35
CA PHE A 398 -11.48 0.36 7.01
C PHE A 398 -10.09 0.28 7.69
N ALA A 399 -10.06 0.11 9.01
CA ALA A 399 -8.82 0.07 9.78
C ALA A 399 -7.90 -1.09 9.34
N SER A 400 -8.48 -2.25 9.03
CA SER A 400 -7.70 -3.42 8.57
C SER A 400 -7.12 -3.22 7.18
N VAL A 401 -7.92 -2.72 6.23
CA VAL A 401 -7.50 -2.63 4.82
C VAL A 401 -6.55 -1.46 4.61
N ILE A 402 -6.75 -0.32 5.29
CA ILE A 402 -5.82 0.81 5.17
C ILE A 402 -4.43 0.47 5.74
N THR A 403 -4.38 -0.35 6.81
CA THR A 403 -3.12 -0.84 7.38
C THR A 403 -2.38 -1.76 6.39
N GLN A 404 -3.11 -2.64 5.69
CA GLN A 404 -2.52 -3.48 4.66
C GLN A 404 -2.02 -2.66 3.48
N ALA A 405 -2.78 -1.67 3.00
CA ALA A 405 -2.33 -0.78 1.95
C ALA A 405 -1.03 -0.05 2.36
N ARG A 406 -0.97 0.48 3.60
CA ARG A 406 0.27 1.10 4.13
C ARG A 406 1.49 0.17 4.05
N GLU A 407 1.30 -1.11 4.36
CA GLU A 407 2.38 -2.11 4.31
C GLU A 407 2.97 -2.26 2.89
N THR A 408 2.16 -2.21 1.83
CA THR A 408 2.64 -2.24 0.44
C THR A 408 3.52 -1.03 0.11
N HIS A 409 3.19 0.14 0.65
CA HIS A 409 3.89 1.40 0.37
C HIS A 409 4.99 1.75 1.38
N ILE A 410 5.20 0.93 2.42
CA ILE A 410 5.96 1.30 3.62
C ILE A 410 7.41 1.70 3.36
N LYS A 411 8.03 1.18 2.28
CA LYS A 411 9.38 1.59 1.87
C LYS A 411 9.44 3.08 1.55
N SER A 412 8.44 3.58 0.84
CA SER A 412 8.37 4.95 0.33
C SER A 412 7.69 5.91 1.31
N LEU A 413 6.91 5.43 2.29
CA LEU A 413 6.23 6.31 3.25
C LEU A 413 7.17 6.89 4.33
N GLU A 414 6.87 8.10 4.78
CA GLU A 414 7.58 8.76 5.87
C GLU A 414 7.49 8.00 7.20
N LYS A 415 8.57 8.08 8.00
CA LYS A 415 8.71 7.41 9.30
C LYS A 415 7.72 7.97 10.33
N TYR A 416 6.85 7.09 10.84
CA TYR A 416 6.26 7.23 12.17
C TYR A 416 6.12 5.89 12.87
N ILE A 417 6.35 5.92 14.19
CA ILE A 417 6.11 4.80 15.09
C ILE A 417 4.60 4.75 15.31
N THR A 418 3.95 3.78 14.71
CA THR A 418 2.77 3.18 15.33
C THR A 418 3.15 1.73 15.55
N GLU A 419 3.25 1.31 16.80
CA GLU A 419 3.12 -0.10 17.13
C GLU A 419 1.71 -0.48 16.67
N ALA A 420 1.62 -1.06 15.47
CA ALA A 420 0.45 -1.85 15.16
C ALA A 420 0.62 -3.11 16.01
N GLU A 421 -0.19 -3.24 17.05
CA GLU A 421 -0.47 -4.58 17.56
C GLU A 421 -0.88 -5.44 16.35
N PRO A 422 -0.39 -6.69 16.27
CA PRO A 422 -0.84 -7.59 15.21
C PRO A 422 -2.37 -7.58 15.18
N PRO A 423 -3.00 -7.59 13.99
CA PRO A 423 -4.44 -7.69 13.93
C PRO A 423 -4.87 -8.88 14.79
N PRO A 424 -5.89 -8.75 15.65
CA PRO A 424 -6.40 -9.90 16.38
C PRO A 424 -6.72 -11.02 15.38
N GLU A 425 -6.55 -12.26 15.83
CA GLU A 425 -6.79 -13.47 15.03
C GLU A 425 -8.09 -13.35 14.23
N ARG A 426 -8.00 -13.52 12.90
CA ARG A 426 -9.13 -13.40 11.99
C ARG A 426 -10.08 -14.58 12.18
N ILE A 427 -11.29 -14.30 12.65
CA ILE A 427 -12.41 -15.23 12.78
C ILE A 427 -13.37 -14.99 11.60
N ILE A 428 -13.80 -16.06 10.93
CA ILE A 428 -14.87 -16.01 9.92
C ILE A 428 -16.18 -16.46 10.58
N GLU A 429 -17.20 -15.62 10.55
CA GLU A 429 -18.59 -15.97 10.84
C GLU A 429 -19.37 -16.19 9.54
N VAL A 430 -20.31 -17.14 9.53
CA VAL A 430 -21.30 -17.32 8.45
C VAL A 430 -22.69 -17.35 9.07
N THR A 431 -23.58 -16.44 8.65
CA THR A 431 -25.03 -16.51 8.91
C THR A 431 -25.81 -15.89 7.74
N ILE A 432 -26.94 -16.51 7.41
CA ILE A 432 -27.71 -16.36 6.15
C ILE A 432 -28.72 -15.20 6.24
N TYR A 433 -28.72 -14.32 5.22
CA TYR A 433 -29.71 -13.27 4.92
C TYR A 433 -29.86 -13.16 3.36
N PRO A 434 -30.76 -12.32 2.78
CA PRO A 434 -31.29 -12.51 1.43
C PRO A 434 -30.21 -12.49 0.34
N GLU A 435 -30.52 -13.13 -0.79
CA GLU A 435 -29.61 -13.50 -1.89
C GLU A 435 -28.97 -12.28 -2.60
N PHE A 436 -27.99 -11.63 -1.95
CA PHE A 436 -27.04 -10.71 -2.58
C PHE A 436 -25.86 -11.50 -3.13
N THR A 437 -25.31 -11.11 -4.27
CA THR A 437 -24.20 -11.80 -4.95
C THR A 437 -22.81 -11.34 -4.48
N LEU A 438 -22.74 -10.18 -3.84
CA LEU A 438 -21.57 -9.50 -3.30
C LEU A 438 -22.02 -8.61 -2.13
N GLU A 439 -21.11 -8.26 -1.21
CA GLU A 439 -21.38 -7.22 -0.22
C GLU A 439 -21.76 -5.89 -0.93
N PRO A 440 -22.87 -5.21 -0.55
CA PRO A 440 -23.43 -4.15 -1.39
C PRO A 440 -22.70 -2.82 -1.19
N MET A 441 -21.44 -2.78 -1.63
CA MET A 441 -20.47 -1.68 -1.49
C MET A 441 -19.94 -1.27 -2.86
N ALA A 442 -20.89 -1.07 -3.79
CA ALA A 442 -20.63 -0.73 -5.18
C ALA A 442 -19.67 0.48 -5.33
N THR A 443 -19.78 1.48 -4.43
CA THR A 443 -18.90 2.65 -4.45
C THR A 443 -17.44 2.28 -4.19
N TYR A 444 -17.17 1.34 -3.27
CA TYR A 444 -15.81 0.85 -2.99
C TYR A 444 -15.20 0.21 -4.24
N TYR A 445 -15.89 -0.75 -4.85
CA TYR A 445 -15.37 -1.51 -5.99
C TYR A 445 -15.09 -0.61 -7.21
N LEU A 446 -15.99 0.34 -7.50
CA LEU A 446 -15.77 1.32 -8.55
C LEU A 446 -14.53 2.19 -8.29
N ARG A 447 -14.32 2.61 -7.05
CA ARG A 447 -13.15 3.43 -6.68
C ARG A 447 -11.85 2.63 -6.82
N VAL A 448 -11.83 1.35 -6.43
CA VAL A 448 -10.67 0.46 -6.65
C VAL A 448 -10.37 0.31 -8.15
N ALA A 449 -11.38 0.03 -8.98
CA ALA A 449 -11.21 -0.11 -10.42
C ALA A 449 -10.65 1.16 -11.07
N ARG A 450 -11.10 2.34 -10.62
CA ARG A 450 -10.56 3.63 -11.03
C ARG A 450 -9.11 3.83 -10.58
N GLY A 451 -8.77 3.40 -9.37
CA GLY A 451 -7.39 3.38 -8.87
C GLY A 451 -6.47 2.54 -9.76
N TYR A 452 -6.92 1.37 -10.21
CA TYR A 452 -6.18 0.56 -11.19
C TYR A 452 -6.08 1.20 -12.58
N GLY A 453 -7.13 1.91 -13.01
CA GLY A 453 -7.05 2.74 -14.22
C GLY A 453 -6.04 3.90 -14.09
N PHE A 454 -5.85 4.45 -12.89
CA PHE A 454 -4.81 5.44 -12.62
C PHE A 454 -3.41 4.80 -12.61
N LEU A 455 -3.24 3.65 -11.94
CA LEU A 455 -1.99 2.89 -11.95
C LEU A 455 -1.52 2.60 -13.38
N GLU A 456 -2.42 2.14 -14.26
CA GLU A 456 -2.09 1.90 -15.67
C GLU A 456 -1.51 3.14 -16.37
N LYS A 457 -2.05 4.33 -16.09
CA LYS A 457 -1.52 5.59 -16.64
C LYS A 457 -0.11 5.87 -16.13
N ILE A 458 0.14 5.67 -14.84
CA ILE A 458 1.47 5.84 -14.24
C ILE A 458 2.47 4.88 -14.90
N LEU A 459 2.12 3.60 -15.01
CA LEU A 459 3.00 2.60 -15.61
C LEU A 459 3.30 2.92 -17.09
N ASN A 460 2.30 3.30 -17.87
CA ASN A 460 2.51 3.71 -19.27
C ASN A 460 3.35 5.00 -19.38
N ASN A 461 3.20 5.95 -18.47
CA ASN A 461 3.93 7.22 -18.54
C ASN A 461 5.43 7.08 -18.21
N TYR A 462 5.78 6.16 -17.32
CA TYR A 462 7.14 6.04 -16.81
C TYR A 462 7.89 4.80 -17.31
N LEU A 463 7.19 3.70 -17.61
CA LEU A 463 7.80 2.42 -17.99
C LEU A 463 7.44 1.99 -19.42
N ASP A 464 6.70 2.82 -20.17
CA ASP A 464 6.27 2.56 -21.54
C ASP A 464 5.66 1.16 -21.71
N GLU A 465 6.06 0.40 -22.74
CA GLU A 465 5.60 -0.99 -22.95
C GLU A 465 6.41 -2.01 -22.14
N GLU A 466 7.53 -1.62 -21.52
CA GLU A 466 8.40 -2.55 -20.76
C GLU A 466 7.67 -3.14 -19.55
N TRP A 467 6.77 -2.39 -18.92
CA TRP A 467 6.01 -2.91 -17.78
C TRP A 467 5.05 -4.05 -18.15
N TYR A 468 4.67 -4.18 -19.43
CA TYR A 468 3.72 -5.21 -19.86
C TYR A 468 4.25 -6.61 -19.61
N GLU A 469 5.56 -6.79 -19.75
CA GLU A 469 6.23 -8.10 -19.64
C GLU A 469 6.72 -8.41 -18.22
N LEU A 470 6.63 -7.45 -17.30
CA LEU A 470 7.04 -7.67 -15.92
C LEU A 470 6.21 -8.79 -15.28
N LYS A 471 6.87 -9.59 -14.45
CA LYS A 471 6.24 -10.71 -13.74
C LYS A 471 6.07 -10.35 -12.27
N PRO A 472 4.82 -10.21 -11.79
CA PRO A 472 4.57 -10.00 -10.37
C PRO A 472 5.12 -11.18 -9.57
N LEU A 473 5.71 -10.89 -8.41
CA LEU A 473 6.09 -11.94 -7.48
C LEU A 473 4.90 -12.24 -6.56
N HIS A 474 4.76 -13.51 -6.23
CA HIS A 474 3.81 -14.02 -5.26
C HIS A 474 4.57 -14.98 -4.35
N ASN A 475 4.69 -14.60 -3.07
CA ASN A 475 5.48 -15.36 -2.09
C ASN A 475 6.90 -15.69 -2.61
N GLY A 476 7.52 -14.71 -3.28
CA GLY A 476 8.88 -14.79 -3.82
C GLY A 476 9.02 -15.52 -5.16
N LYS A 477 7.93 -15.99 -5.76
CA LYS A 477 7.93 -16.66 -7.08
C LYS A 477 7.30 -15.78 -8.14
N ALA A 478 7.91 -15.70 -9.30
CA ALA A 478 7.33 -15.00 -10.44
C ALA A 478 6.04 -15.69 -10.91
N SER A 479 5.00 -14.90 -11.13
CA SER A 479 3.75 -15.35 -11.73
C SER A 479 3.97 -15.81 -13.17
N GLU A 480 3.13 -16.74 -13.63
CA GLU A 480 3.08 -17.13 -15.04
C GLU A 480 2.51 -15.98 -15.90
N GLU A 481 1.55 -15.23 -15.37
CA GLU A 481 0.95 -14.09 -16.05
C GLU A 481 1.84 -12.85 -15.97
N ASN A 482 1.77 -12.00 -16.99
CA ASN A 482 2.47 -10.72 -16.98
C ASN A 482 1.60 -9.62 -16.33
N LEU A 483 2.26 -8.51 -15.96
CA LEU A 483 1.64 -7.47 -15.15
C LEU A 483 0.48 -6.80 -15.88
N LYS A 484 0.58 -6.61 -17.20
CA LYS A 484 -0.51 -6.04 -18.01
C LYS A 484 -1.77 -6.89 -17.97
N LYS A 485 -1.63 -8.19 -18.22
CA LYS A 485 -2.76 -9.12 -18.18
C LYS A 485 -3.40 -9.17 -16.80
N TYR A 486 -2.58 -9.20 -15.75
CA TYR A 486 -3.10 -9.25 -14.38
C TYR A 486 -3.80 -7.94 -13.99
N LEU A 487 -3.26 -6.78 -14.37
CA LEU A 487 -3.91 -5.48 -14.14
C LEU A 487 -5.26 -5.38 -14.87
N ASP A 488 -5.33 -5.83 -16.12
CA ASP A 488 -6.58 -5.83 -16.89
C ASP A 488 -7.63 -6.74 -16.24
N TYR A 489 -7.22 -7.95 -15.82
CA TYR A 489 -8.09 -8.85 -15.07
C TYR A 489 -8.62 -8.20 -13.79
N MET A 490 -7.76 -7.56 -12.99
CA MET A 490 -8.18 -6.91 -11.74
C MET A 490 -9.10 -5.71 -12.00
N LYS A 491 -8.85 -4.90 -13.03
CA LYS A 491 -9.76 -3.82 -13.43
C LYS A 491 -11.13 -4.35 -13.81
N ASP A 492 -11.17 -5.36 -14.68
CA ASP A 492 -12.43 -5.95 -15.16
C ASP A 492 -13.20 -6.59 -14.01
N LEU A 493 -12.51 -7.25 -13.08
CA LEU A 493 -13.09 -7.83 -11.88
C LEU A 493 -13.78 -6.77 -11.01
N PHE A 494 -13.08 -5.70 -10.65
CA PHE A 494 -13.63 -4.64 -9.78
C PHE A 494 -14.68 -3.77 -10.48
N TYR A 495 -14.61 -3.59 -11.81
CA TYR A 495 -15.71 -2.98 -12.57
C TYR A 495 -16.94 -3.89 -12.62
N GLY A 496 -16.74 -5.20 -12.78
CA GLY A 496 -17.82 -6.20 -12.73
C GLY A 496 -18.60 -6.13 -11.43
N PHE A 497 -17.89 -6.07 -10.30
CA PHE A 497 -18.46 -5.90 -8.95
C PHE A 497 -19.31 -4.63 -8.75
N TYR A 498 -19.17 -3.60 -9.59
CA TYR A 498 -19.98 -2.38 -9.53
C TYR A 498 -21.25 -2.43 -10.40
N ILE A 499 -21.20 -3.17 -11.51
CA ILE A 499 -22.23 -3.12 -12.57
C ILE A 499 -23.38 -4.10 -12.32
N GLU A 500 -23.13 -5.16 -11.53
CA GLU A 500 -24.15 -6.09 -11.03
C GLU A 500 -24.85 -5.55 -9.77
#